data_AF-A0A5K1BC04-F1
#
_entry.id   AF-A0A5K1BC04-F1
#
_cell.length_a   1.000
_cell.length_b   1.000
_cell.length_c   1.000
_cell.angle_alpha   90.00
_cell.angle_beta   90.00
_cell.angle_gamma   90.00
#
_symmetry.space_group_name_H-M   'P 1'
#
loop_
_entity.id
_entity.type
_entity.pdbx_description
1 polymer ?
#
loop_
_entity_poly.entity_id
_entity_poly.type
_entity_poly.pdbx_seq_one_letter_code
_entity_poly.pdbx_strand_id
1 'polypeptide(L)'
;VSSVPCSTTEPLAYSQPSMMGEENTINNSNVRRPGLLRDQVQLVKRKDSERYEIVPIPDQLSFEKGFFIVIRACQLLAQKNDGMILVGVAGPSGAGKTVFTEKVLHFMPSLAIISMDNYNDATRLVDGNFD
;
A
#
# COMPACT_ATOMS: atom_id res chain seq x y z
N VAL A 1 -53.67 34.99 12.57
CA VAL A 1 -54.90 34.54 13.25
C VAL A 1 -55.37 33.30 12.53
N SER A 2 -55.33 32.14 13.22
CA SER A 2 -56.21 30.96 13.05
C SER A 2 -56.25 30.28 11.67
N SER A 3 -56.25 28.97 11.46
CA SER A 3 -56.55 27.81 12.32
C SER A 3 -56.20 26.55 11.52
N VAL A 4 -55.72 25.50 12.19
CA VAL A 4 -55.92 24.10 11.75
C VAL A 4 -57.39 23.74 12.02
N PRO A 5 -58.03 22.84 11.26
CA PRO A 5 -58.15 21.43 11.66
C PRO A 5 -58.19 20.49 10.41
N CYS A 6 -58.33 19.16 10.41
CA CYS A 6 -59.12 18.24 11.21
C CYS A 6 -58.64 16.80 10.89
N SER A 7 -58.82 15.90 11.85
CA SER A 7 -58.31 14.52 11.92
C SER A 7 -59.33 13.45 11.48
N THR A 8 -58.83 12.20 11.44
CA THR A 8 -59.50 10.90 11.79
C THR A 8 -59.87 9.97 10.62
N THR A 9 -59.24 8.79 10.52
CA THR A 9 -59.87 7.44 10.66
C THR A 9 -58.88 6.27 10.40
N GLU A 10 -58.89 5.26 11.30
CA GLU A 10 -58.16 3.97 11.30
C GLU A 10 -58.94 2.86 10.52
N PRO A 11 -58.72 1.53 10.70
CA PRO A 11 -57.55 0.64 10.49
C PRO A 11 -57.91 -0.58 9.60
N LEU A 12 -56.94 -1.40 9.14
CA LEU A 12 -57.18 -2.84 8.86
C LEU A 12 -55.91 -3.68 9.07
N ALA A 13 -56.05 -4.72 9.90
CA ALA A 13 -55.02 -5.66 10.32
C ALA A 13 -54.75 -6.76 9.27
N TYR A 14 -53.49 -7.16 9.11
CA TYR A 14 -53.11 -8.47 8.57
C TYR A 14 -51.83 -9.00 9.26
N SER A 15 -52.05 -10.01 10.10
CA SER A 15 -51.20 -11.17 10.46
C SER A 15 -49.66 -11.07 10.46
N GLN A 16 -49.07 -11.31 11.64
CA GLN A 16 -47.75 -11.95 11.75
C GLN A 16 -47.87 -13.46 11.48
N PRO A 17 -46.87 -14.04 10.80
CA PRO A 17 -46.20 -15.19 11.38
C PRO A 17 -44.67 -15.02 11.43
N SER A 18 -44.11 -15.48 12.53
CA SER A 18 -42.70 -15.67 12.86
C SER A 18 -41.97 -16.61 11.90
N MET A 19 -40.77 -16.25 11.43
CA MET A 19 -39.68 -17.19 11.15
C MET A 19 -38.32 -16.50 11.31
N MET A 20 -37.40 -17.22 11.97
CA MET A 20 -36.02 -16.85 12.28
C MET A 20 -35.17 -16.60 11.02
N GLY A 21 -34.18 -15.73 11.14
CA GLY A 21 -33.13 -15.52 10.15
C GLY A 21 -32.24 -14.35 10.53
N GLU A 22 -31.34 -14.58 11.49
CA GLU A 22 -30.31 -13.62 11.93
C GLU A 22 -29.37 -13.20 10.78
N GLU A 23 -29.26 -11.88 10.65
CA GLU A 23 -28.05 -11.08 10.41
C GLU A 23 -26.96 -11.64 9.48
N ASN A 24 -26.75 -10.95 8.36
CA ASN A 24 -25.50 -10.20 8.20
C ASN A 24 -25.69 -9.06 7.20
N THR A 25 -25.87 -7.88 7.78
CA THR A 25 -25.69 -6.59 7.12
C THR A 25 -24.38 -6.62 6.35
N ILE A 26 -24.49 -6.49 5.02
CA ILE A 26 -23.36 -6.19 4.16
C ILE A 26 -22.86 -4.80 4.61
N ASN A 27 -21.91 -4.80 5.54
CA ASN A 27 -21.15 -3.62 5.94
C ASN A 27 -20.21 -3.25 4.79
N ASN A 28 -20.78 -2.70 3.73
CA ASN A 28 -20.06 -1.95 2.73
C ASN A 28 -19.72 -0.56 3.31
N SER A 29 -18.77 -0.54 4.25
CA SER A 29 -18.26 0.69 4.85
C SER A 29 -16.84 0.52 5.36
N ASN A 30 -15.97 -0.12 4.58
CA ASN A 30 -14.53 0.10 4.73
C ASN A 30 -14.06 1.19 3.75
N VAL A 31 -14.72 2.36 3.83
CA VAL A 31 -14.09 3.62 3.47
C VAL A 31 -12.95 3.79 4.48
N ARG A 32 -11.80 3.19 4.16
CA ARG A 32 -10.58 3.31 4.96
C ARG A 32 -10.27 4.80 4.99
N ARG A 33 -10.57 5.43 6.12
CA ARG A 33 -10.15 6.81 6.39
C ARG A 33 -8.67 6.88 6.03
N PRO A 34 -8.22 7.86 5.22
CA PRO A 34 -6.80 8.00 4.97
C PRO A 34 -6.15 8.37 6.31
N GLY A 35 -5.66 7.35 7.01
CA GLY A 35 -4.76 7.54 8.14
C GLY A 35 -3.52 8.28 7.67
N LEU A 36 -2.62 8.60 8.60
CA LEU A 36 -1.37 9.27 8.24
C LEU A 36 -0.64 8.41 7.18
N LEU A 37 0.21 9.01 6.33
CA LEU A 37 0.93 8.26 5.27
C LEU A 37 1.64 6.99 5.78
N ARG A 38 2.07 6.99 7.06
CA ARG A 38 2.64 5.80 7.74
C ARG A 38 1.64 4.66 7.94
N ASP A 39 0.36 4.94 8.10
CA ASP A 39 -0.72 3.98 8.34
C ASP A 39 -1.16 3.28 7.04
N GLN A 40 -0.75 3.82 5.88
CA GLN A 40 -0.94 3.20 4.57
C GLN A 40 0.04 2.04 4.34
N VAL A 41 1.20 2.06 4.99
CA VAL A 41 2.20 0.99 4.88
C VAL A 41 1.84 -0.12 5.85
N GLN A 42 1.15 -1.14 5.35
CA GLN A 42 0.72 -2.29 6.14
C GLN A 42 1.63 -3.48 5.87
N LEU A 43 2.04 -4.15 6.96
CA LEU A 43 2.87 -5.34 6.92
C LEU A 43 2.02 -6.56 7.29
N VAL A 44 2.04 -7.60 6.47
CA VAL A 44 1.25 -8.83 6.65
C VAL A 44 2.18 -10.04 6.65
N LYS A 45 1.94 -11.01 7.53
CA LYS A 45 2.70 -12.27 7.55
C LYS A 45 2.21 -13.15 6.39
N ARG A 46 3.13 -13.71 5.61
CA ARG A 46 2.78 -14.64 4.54
C ARG A 46 2.21 -15.93 5.13
N LYS A 47 1.15 -16.49 4.52
CA LYS A 47 0.47 -17.69 5.06
C LYS A 47 1.39 -18.90 5.22
N ASP A 48 2.37 -19.03 4.32
CA ASP A 48 3.28 -20.18 4.25
C ASP A 48 4.75 -19.80 4.49
N SER A 49 5.02 -18.66 5.13
CA SER A 49 6.39 -18.22 5.45
C SER A 49 6.44 -17.42 6.74
N GLU A 50 7.55 -17.55 7.47
CA GLU A 50 7.84 -16.66 8.60
C GLU A 50 8.16 -15.22 8.16
N ARG A 51 8.28 -14.98 6.86
CA ARG A 51 8.52 -13.66 6.28
C ARG A 51 7.24 -12.84 6.18
N TYR A 52 7.40 -11.55 6.38
CA TYR A 52 6.37 -10.54 6.18
C TYR A 52 6.49 -9.87 4.81
N GLU A 53 5.36 -9.42 4.28
CA GLU A 53 5.22 -8.70 3.03
C GLU A 53 4.46 -7.38 3.22
N ILE A 54 4.71 -6.42 2.34
CA ILE A 54 4.02 -5.13 2.34
C ILE A 54 2.77 -5.26 1.47
N VAL A 55 1.64 -4.82 2.01
CA VAL A 55 0.36 -4.79 1.28
C VAL A 55 0.47 -3.79 0.12
N PRO A 56 -0.03 -4.13 -1.09
CA PRO A 56 -0.05 -3.21 -2.21
C PRO A 56 -0.77 -1.90 -1.85
N ILE A 57 -0.19 -0.78 -2.26
CA ILE A 57 -0.78 0.55 -2.06
C ILE A 57 -1.50 0.91 -3.37
N PRO A 58 -2.85 0.97 -3.38
CA PRO A 58 -3.62 1.18 -4.60
C PRO A 58 -3.62 2.64 -5.09
N ASP A 59 -3.25 3.58 -4.22
CA ASP A 59 -3.33 5.01 -4.49
C ASP A 59 -2.13 5.49 -5.32
N GLN A 60 -2.38 6.38 -6.28
CA GLN A 60 -1.29 7.12 -6.94
C GLN A 60 -0.72 8.15 -5.97
N LEU A 61 0.57 8.00 -5.67
CA LEU A 61 1.28 8.86 -4.75
C LEU A 61 2.12 9.87 -5.51
N SER A 62 2.23 11.08 -4.98
CA SER A 62 3.25 12.02 -5.45
C SER A 62 4.65 11.47 -5.14
N PHE A 63 5.66 11.96 -5.86
CA PHE A 63 7.05 11.51 -5.68
C PHE A 63 7.51 11.58 -4.21
N GLU A 64 7.22 12.68 -3.52
CA GLU A 64 7.59 12.87 -2.11
C GLU A 64 6.86 11.89 -1.17
N LYS A 65 5.54 11.70 -1.38
CA LYS A 65 4.75 10.75 -0.58
C LYS A 65 5.25 9.32 -0.79
N GLY A 66 5.52 8.95 -2.04
CA GLY A 66 6.10 7.65 -2.41
C GLY A 66 7.46 7.42 -1.75
N PHE A 67 8.32 8.45 -1.72
CA PHE A 67 9.60 8.41 -1.02
C PHE A 67 9.44 8.06 0.46
N PHE A 68 8.60 8.78 1.21
CA PHE A 68 8.38 8.48 2.63
C PHE A 68 7.83 7.07 2.86
N ILE A 69 6.94 6.62 1.98
CA ILE A 69 6.33 5.29 2.05
C ILE A 69 7.37 4.19 1.83
N VAL A 70 8.27 4.34 0.86
CA VAL A 70 9.33 3.34 0.61
C VAL A 70 10.29 3.24 1.79
N ILE A 71 10.73 4.38 2.35
CA ILE A 71 11.58 4.36 3.54
C ILE A 71 10.89 3.63 4.69
N ARG A 72 9.61 3.92 4.93
CA ARG A 72 8.83 3.26 5.98
C ARG A 72 8.66 1.76 5.73
N ALA A 73 8.39 1.36 4.49
CA ALA A 73 8.24 -0.04 4.12
C ALA A 73 9.53 -0.83 4.34
N CYS A 74 10.68 -0.29 3.91
CA CYS A 74 11.98 -0.90 4.13
C CYS A 74 12.29 -1.07 5.63
N GLN A 75 12.02 -0.04 6.45
CA GLN A 75 12.22 -0.11 7.89
C GLN A 75 11.36 -1.19 8.56
N LEU A 76 10.07 -1.29 8.18
CA LEU A 76 9.17 -2.30 8.73
C LEU A 76 9.57 -3.72 8.33
N LEU A 77 9.96 -3.91 7.07
CA LEU A 77 10.45 -5.18 6.57
C LEU A 77 11.74 -5.59 7.27
N ALA A 78 12.71 -4.68 7.41
CA ALA A 78 14.00 -4.96 8.03
C ALA A 78 13.88 -5.29 9.54
N GLN A 79 12.83 -4.83 10.22
CA GLN A 79 12.58 -5.16 11.62
C GLN A 79 11.95 -6.54 11.85
N LYS A 80 11.30 -7.09 10.81
CA LYS A 80 10.47 -8.30 10.92
C LYS A 80 11.01 -9.48 10.12
N ASN A 81 11.80 -9.19 9.10
CA ASN A 81 12.42 -10.20 8.25
C ASN A 81 13.92 -10.17 8.45
N ASP A 82 14.49 -11.33 8.78
CA ASP A 82 15.93 -11.52 8.76
C ASP A 82 16.43 -11.81 7.33
N GLY A 83 17.55 -11.18 6.96
CA GLY A 83 18.24 -11.37 5.68
C GLY A 83 18.18 -10.15 4.76
N MET A 84 18.34 -10.39 3.46
CA MET A 84 18.44 -9.35 2.45
C MET A 84 17.05 -8.96 1.90
N ILE A 85 16.80 -7.65 1.76
CA ILE A 85 15.64 -7.08 1.09
C ILE A 85 16.12 -6.46 -0.23
N LEU A 86 15.60 -6.96 -1.34
CA LEU A 86 15.87 -6.41 -2.67
C LEU A 86 14.68 -5.54 -3.10
N VAL A 87 14.95 -4.30 -3.49
CA VAL A 87 13.94 -3.35 -3.97
C VAL A 87 14.23 -3.02 -5.43
N GLY A 88 13.29 -3.35 -6.32
CA GLY A 88 13.36 -2.99 -7.74
C GLY A 88 12.71 -1.62 -7.98
N VAL A 89 13.40 -0.73 -8.68
CA VAL A 89 12.87 0.58 -9.09
C VAL A 89 12.66 0.58 -10.60
N ALA A 90 11.42 0.78 -11.05
CA ALA A 90 11.03 0.76 -12.46
C ALA A 90 10.25 2.02 -12.84
N GLY A 91 10.28 2.39 -14.14
CA GLY A 91 9.59 3.56 -14.68
C GLY A 91 10.22 4.10 -15.97
N PRO A 92 9.53 5.00 -16.71
CA PRO A 92 10.04 5.58 -17.95
C PRO A 92 11.31 6.41 -17.74
N SER A 93 12.02 6.72 -18.84
CA SER A 93 13.18 7.63 -18.77
C SER A 93 12.73 9.02 -18.31
N GLY A 94 13.55 9.67 -17.47
CA GLY A 94 13.21 10.98 -16.89
C GLY A 94 12.26 10.97 -15.68
N ALA A 95 11.73 9.81 -15.27
CA ALA A 95 10.83 9.71 -14.10
C ALA A 95 11.52 9.98 -12.74
N GLY A 96 12.83 10.19 -12.72
CA GLY A 96 13.58 10.47 -11.49
C GLY A 96 14.03 9.24 -10.70
N LYS A 97 14.12 8.05 -11.32
CA LYS A 97 14.58 6.80 -10.67
C LYS A 97 15.95 6.93 -10.00
N THR A 98 16.90 7.57 -10.68
CA THR A 98 18.26 7.80 -10.18
C THR A 98 18.23 8.73 -8.97
N VAL A 99 17.58 9.91 -9.11
CA VAL A 99 17.40 10.89 -8.03
C VAL A 99 16.66 10.29 -6.83
N PHE A 100 15.67 9.43 -7.07
CA PHE A 100 14.96 8.70 -6.02
C PHE A 100 15.92 7.80 -5.23
N THR A 101 16.72 7.00 -5.94
CA THR A 101 17.64 6.04 -5.33
C THR A 101 18.75 6.74 -4.55
N GLU A 102 19.28 7.85 -5.08
CA GLU A 102 20.22 8.72 -4.37
C GLU A 102 19.61 9.29 -3.08
N LYS A 103 18.38 9.82 -3.13
CA LYS A 103 17.69 10.31 -1.93
C LYS A 103 17.50 9.19 -0.90
N VAL A 104 17.18 7.98 -1.33
CA VAL A 104 17.02 6.83 -0.43
C VAL A 104 18.33 6.49 0.26
N LEU A 105 19.47 6.49 -0.46
CA LEU A 105 20.79 6.26 0.11
C LEU A 105 21.15 7.30 1.17
N HIS A 106 20.85 8.58 0.94
CA HIS A 106 21.12 9.64 1.93
C HIS A 106 20.34 9.44 3.24
N PHE A 107 19.10 8.95 3.15
CA PHE A 107 18.28 8.70 4.34
C PHE A 107 18.56 7.35 5.00
N MET A 108 19.02 6.36 4.24
CA MET A 108 19.31 5.01 4.70
C MET A 108 20.68 4.57 4.17
N PRO A 109 21.78 4.98 4.83
CA PRO A 109 23.14 4.78 4.34
C PRO A 109 23.62 3.32 4.36
N SER A 110 22.88 2.42 5.02
CA SER A 110 23.16 0.97 5.04
C SER A 110 22.69 0.23 3.78
N LEU A 111 22.20 0.95 2.76
CA LEU A 111 21.76 0.37 1.49
C LEU A 111 22.89 0.36 0.47
N ALA A 112 23.00 -0.74 -0.29
CA ALA A 112 23.82 -0.80 -1.49
C ALA A 112 22.95 -0.52 -2.72
N ILE A 113 23.39 0.41 -3.58
CA ILE A 113 22.75 0.68 -4.87
C ILE A 113 23.43 -0.19 -5.93
N ILE A 114 22.65 -0.99 -6.64
CA ILE A 114 23.10 -1.72 -7.82
C ILE A 114 22.41 -1.09 -9.03
N SER A 115 23.15 -0.21 -9.74
CA SER A 115 22.64 0.37 -10.98
C SER A 115 22.83 -0.60 -12.14
N MET A 116 21.74 -0.89 -12.85
CA MET A 116 21.79 -1.68 -14.09
C MET A 116 22.46 -0.93 -15.23
N ASP A 117 22.51 0.41 -15.18
CA ASP A 117 23.23 1.22 -16.17
C ASP A 117 24.74 0.94 -16.11
N ASN A 118 25.27 0.58 -14.92
CA ASN A 118 26.68 0.26 -14.71
C ASN A 118 27.08 -1.12 -15.26
N TYR A 119 26.12 -1.99 -15.59
CA TYR A 119 26.38 -3.28 -16.25
C TYR A 119 26.49 -3.13 -17.76
N ASN A 120 25.93 -2.05 -18.33
CA ASN A 120 25.95 -1.79 -19.76
C ASN A 120 27.22 -1.07 -20.23
N ASP A 121 28.15 -0.78 -19.31
CA ASP A 121 29.43 -0.18 -19.67
C ASP A 121 30.38 -1.24 -20.25
N ALA A 122 30.35 -1.37 -21.57
CA ALA A 122 31.21 -2.26 -22.35
C ALA A 122 32.71 -1.99 -22.17
N THR A 123 33.12 -0.89 -21.52
CA THR A 123 34.53 -0.64 -21.17
C THR A 123 35.04 -1.52 -20.02
N ARG A 124 34.15 -2.22 -19.30
CA ARG A 124 34.49 -3.29 -18.35
C ARG A 124 34.58 -4.68 -18.98
N LEU A 125 34.46 -4.80 -20.30
CA LEU A 125 34.96 -5.98 -20.99
C LEU A 125 36.48 -6.00 -20.77
N VAL A 126 36.93 -6.88 -19.87
CA VAL A 126 38.33 -7.29 -19.81
C VAL A 126 38.59 -8.01 -21.12
N ASP A 127 39.06 -7.25 -22.10
CA ASP A 127 39.78 -7.75 -23.25
C ASP A 127 41.01 -8.48 -22.72
N GLY A 128 41.01 -9.82 -22.79
CA GLY A 128 42.11 -10.62 -22.26
C GLY A 128 41.79 -12.04 -21.80
N ASN A 129 40.56 -12.56 -21.93
CA ASN A 129 40.27 -13.97 -21.63
C ASN A 129 40.09 -14.83 -22.90
N PHE A 130 41.03 -14.70 -23.83
CA PHE A 130 41.26 -15.63 -24.94
C PHE A 130 42.63 -16.31 -24.77
N ASP A 131 42.74 -17.23 -23.81
CA ASP A 131 43.67 -18.37 -23.85
C ASP A 131 43.11 -19.51 -22.98
#